data_AF-A0A897N158-F1
#
_entry.id   AF-A0A897N158-F1
#
_cell.length_a   1.000
_cell.length_b   1.000
_cell.length_c   1.000
_cell.angle_alpha   90.00
_cell.angle_beta   90.00
_cell.angle_gamma   90.00
#
_symmetry.space_group_name_H-M   'P 1'
#
loop_
_entity.id
_entity.type
_entity.pdbx_description
1 polymer ?
#
loop_
_entity_poly.entity_id
_entity_poly.type
_entity_poly.pdbx_seq_one_letter_code
_entity_poly.pdbx_strand_id
1 'polypeptide(L)'
;MIEQTFEATLYAPLFYSSSEGRAIRTQPTLSSTALMHALGYRYFELEKRYAEFGEDATTADYSHLREQPFFVTDMRPIAVETDERTFRSTDYRSERHFTTNDTDIANQVSGSKSVPEILEKSGAAYQTIRNYLGITPGSTFEFTVWSETELPEHPFFRMGIKQTGEFRAKPAELDTLVLNKYLLSEVYELPDELLTDLVEHSQRFNRGNDPRLQHFVGVEPEFVRDQIVPEVLG
;
A
#
# COMPACT_ATOMS: atom_id res chain seq x y z
N MET A 1 -26.68 -1.50 -7.19
CA MET A 1 -25.22 -1.67 -7.14
C MET A 1 -24.93 -3.13 -6.87
N ILE A 2 -23.87 -3.67 -7.46
CA ILE A 2 -23.44 -5.07 -7.29
C ILE A 2 -22.34 -5.10 -6.23
N GLU A 3 -22.52 -5.92 -5.19
CA GLU A 3 -21.54 -6.16 -4.12
C GLU A 3 -20.89 -7.52 -4.34
N GLN A 4 -19.56 -7.57 -4.44
CA GLN A 4 -18.79 -8.80 -4.59
C GLN A 4 -17.58 -8.79 -3.65
N THR A 5 -17.42 -9.86 -2.88
CA THR A 5 -16.28 -10.07 -1.97
C THR A 5 -15.38 -11.17 -2.50
N PHE A 6 -14.06 -10.94 -2.45
CA PHE A 6 -13.07 -11.83 -3.03
C PHE A 6 -11.92 -12.12 -2.06
N GLU A 7 -11.49 -13.39 -2.02
CA GLU A 7 -10.18 -13.77 -1.49
C GLU A 7 -9.16 -13.72 -2.65
N ALA A 8 -8.14 -12.89 -2.53
CA ALA A 8 -7.07 -12.71 -3.51
C ALA A 8 -5.76 -13.36 -3.04
N THR A 9 -5.22 -14.28 -3.83
CA THR A 9 -3.88 -14.87 -3.61
C THR A 9 -2.84 -14.12 -4.45
N LEU A 10 -1.72 -13.78 -3.83
CA LEU A 10 -0.55 -13.20 -4.49
C LEU A 10 0.34 -14.29 -5.11
N TYR A 11 0.68 -14.18 -6.39
CA TYR A 11 1.49 -15.15 -7.15
C TYR A 11 2.90 -14.68 -7.51
N ALA A 12 3.20 -13.40 -7.34
CA ALA A 12 4.52 -12.82 -7.59
C ALA A 12 4.89 -11.83 -6.46
N PRO A 13 6.18 -11.69 -6.08
CA PRO A 13 6.57 -10.83 -4.97
C PRO A 13 6.04 -9.41 -5.10
N LEU A 14 5.29 -8.95 -4.10
CA LEU A 14 4.71 -7.62 -4.10
C LEU A 14 5.61 -6.67 -3.32
N PHE A 15 6.05 -5.60 -3.98
CA PHE A 15 6.57 -4.43 -3.29
C PHE A 15 5.59 -3.26 -3.41
N TYR A 16 5.09 -2.77 -2.27
CA TYR A 16 4.04 -1.76 -2.18
C TYR A 16 4.35 -0.74 -1.08
N SER A 17 3.65 0.41 -1.09
CA SER A 17 3.96 1.58 -0.28
C SER A 17 4.12 1.26 1.20
N SER A 18 5.12 1.90 1.80
CA SER A 18 5.91 1.27 2.85
C SER A 18 6.28 2.25 3.94
N SER A 19 6.21 1.82 5.20
CA SER A 19 6.69 2.64 6.32
C SER A 19 8.19 2.93 6.17
N GLU A 20 8.55 4.21 6.08
CA GLU A 20 9.96 4.61 5.95
C GLU A 20 10.69 4.49 7.29
N GLY A 21 11.78 3.72 7.30
CA GLY A 21 12.63 3.52 8.47
C GLY A 21 14.04 3.11 8.06
N ARG A 22 14.69 2.24 8.86
CA ARG A 22 16.00 1.66 8.48
C ARG A 22 15.91 0.74 7.26
N ALA A 23 14.77 0.05 7.11
CA ALA A 23 14.39 -0.76 5.96
C ALA A 23 13.06 -0.23 5.41
N ILE A 24 12.80 -0.50 4.14
CA ILE A 24 11.58 -0.10 3.45
C ILE A 24 10.66 -1.32 3.40
N ARG A 25 9.57 -1.29 4.19
CA ARG A 25 8.71 -2.45 4.45
C ARG A 25 7.31 -2.24 3.90
N THR A 26 6.88 -3.12 3.02
CA THR A 26 5.48 -3.17 2.55
C THR A 26 4.55 -3.41 3.75
N GLN A 27 3.46 -2.65 3.88
CA GLN A 27 2.49 -2.92 4.95
C GLN A 27 1.62 -4.15 4.63
N PRO A 28 1.18 -4.92 5.65
CA PRO A 28 0.29 -6.07 5.43
C PRO A 28 -1.11 -5.69 4.91
N THR A 29 -1.59 -4.47 5.15
CA THR A 29 -2.81 -3.96 4.52
C THR A 29 -2.42 -3.24 3.22
N LEU A 30 -3.04 -3.60 2.10
CA LEU A 30 -2.80 -2.95 0.80
C LEU A 30 -3.90 -1.94 0.53
N SER A 31 -3.56 -0.72 0.08
CA SER A 31 -4.56 0.35 0.03
C SER A 31 -5.51 0.23 -1.16
N SER A 32 -6.77 0.54 -0.87
CA SER A 32 -7.88 0.71 -1.80
C SER A 32 -7.51 1.61 -2.97
N THR A 33 -6.79 2.72 -2.75
CA THR A 33 -6.29 3.61 -3.80
C THR A 33 -5.53 2.85 -4.90
N ALA A 34 -4.69 1.87 -4.54
CA ALA A 34 -3.95 1.08 -5.51
C ALA A 34 -4.78 -0.04 -6.14
N LEU A 35 -5.74 -0.59 -5.39
CA LEU A 35 -6.69 -1.57 -5.90
C LEU A 35 -7.65 -0.93 -6.92
N MET A 36 -8.12 0.30 -6.67
CA MET A 36 -8.90 1.11 -7.61
C MET A 36 -8.14 1.32 -8.91
N HIS A 37 -6.86 1.72 -8.87
CA HIS A 37 -6.08 1.80 -10.11
C HIS A 37 -5.91 0.45 -10.80
N ALA A 38 -5.67 -0.64 -10.05
CA ALA A 38 -5.44 -1.96 -10.62
C ALA A 38 -6.68 -2.58 -11.29
N LEU A 39 -7.86 -2.41 -10.68
CA LEU A 39 -9.14 -2.81 -11.26
C LEU A 39 -9.61 -1.83 -12.33
N GLY A 40 -9.47 -0.52 -12.10
CA GLY A 40 -9.81 0.53 -13.05
C GLY A 40 -9.12 0.34 -14.40
N TYR A 41 -7.79 0.18 -14.40
CA TYR A 41 -6.99 -0.09 -15.60
C TYR A 41 -7.30 -1.43 -16.29
N ARG A 42 -8.07 -2.32 -15.65
CA ARG A 42 -8.29 -3.70 -16.11
C ARG A 42 -9.73 -3.99 -16.52
N TYR A 43 -10.69 -3.34 -15.86
CA TYR A 43 -12.12 -3.66 -15.90
C TYR A 43 -13.03 -2.44 -16.08
N PHE A 44 -12.59 -1.22 -15.73
CA PHE A 44 -13.41 0.00 -15.76
C PHE A 44 -12.81 1.14 -16.60
N GLU A 45 -11.97 0.78 -17.59
CA GLU A 45 -11.42 1.68 -18.62
C GLU A 45 -10.69 2.95 -18.11
N LEU A 46 -10.24 2.96 -16.85
CA LEU A 46 -9.53 4.10 -16.24
C LEU A 46 -8.33 4.54 -17.11
N GLU A 47 -8.30 5.83 -17.44
CA GLU A 47 -7.19 6.39 -18.23
C GLU A 47 -5.89 6.36 -17.42
N LYS A 48 -4.81 5.89 -18.05
CA LYS A 48 -3.49 5.83 -17.43
C LYS A 48 -2.79 7.18 -17.54
N ARG A 49 -2.75 7.91 -16.43
CA ARG A 49 -1.89 9.10 -16.28
C ARG A 49 -0.44 8.65 -16.10
N TYR A 50 0.44 9.07 -17.01
CA TYR A 50 1.82 8.55 -17.12
C TYR A 50 2.93 9.55 -16.76
N ALA A 51 2.60 10.83 -16.59
CA ALA A 51 3.53 11.86 -16.16
C ALA A 51 2.77 13.04 -15.54
N GLU A 52 2.81 13.14 -14.23
CA GLU A 52 2.43 14.36 -13.51
C GLU A 52 3.60 15.35 -13.58
N PHE A 53 3.32 16.63 -13.84
CA PHE A 53 4.34 17.68 -14.04
C PHE A 53 4.08 18.85 -13.08
N GLY A 54 5.13 19.52 -12.60
CA GLY A 54 4.97 20.67 -11.71
C GLY A 54 4.47 20.25 -10.32
N GLU A 55 3.42 20.89 -9.83
CA GLU A 55 2.86 20.63 -8.49
C GLU A 55 2.27 19.20 -8.39
N ASP A 56 1.66 18.71 -9.46
CA ASP A 56 1.08 17.36 -9.58
C ASP A 56 2.15 16.26 -9.39
N ALA A 57 3.42 16.55 -9.67
CA ALA A 57 4.53 15.61 -9.44
C ALA A 57 4.90 15.47 -7.94
N THR A 58 4.38 16.35 -7.09
CA THR A 58 4.69 16.43 -5.65
C THR A 58 3.47 16.32 -4.74
N THR A 59 2.29 16.65 -5.25
CA THR A 59 1.01 16.54 -4.55
C THR A 59 0.33 15.23 -4.93
N ALA A 60 -0.11 14.46 -3.94
CA ALA A 60 -0.87 13.24 -4.19
C ALA A 60 -2.35 13.61 -4.45
N ASP A 61 -2.69 13.94 -5.70
CA ASP A 61 -4.08 14.04 -6.14
C ASP A 61 -4.61 12.67 -6.57
N TYR A 62 -5.80 12.33 -6.09
CA TYR A 62 -6.54 11.12 -6.45
C TYR A 62 -8.03 11.42 -6.73
N SER A 63 -8.40 12.69 -6.91
CA SER A 63 -9.76 13.16 -7.17
C SER A 63 -10.44 12.41 -8.33
N HIS A 64 -9.68 12.05 -9.38
CA HIS A 64 -10.16 11.25 -10.51
C HIS A 64 -10.68 9.84 -10.16
N LEU A 65 -10.37 9.32 -8.96
CA LEU A 65 -10.94 8.06 -8.48
C LEU A 65 -12.40 8.20 -8.05
N ARG A 66 -12.85 9.41 -7.69
CA ARG A 66 -14.26 9.69 -7.36
C ARG A 66 -15.19 9.53 -8.56
N GLU A 67 -14.66 9.74 -9.77
CA GLU A 67 -15.41 9.63 -11.04
C GLU A 67 -15.60 8.17 -11.51
N GLN A 68 -15.10 7.17 -10.76
CA GLN A 68 -15.14 5.77 -11.15
C GLN A 68 -16.49 5.12 -10.77
N PRO A 69 -17.07 4.25 -11.64
CA PRO A 69 -18.36 3.57 -11.39
C PRO A 69 -18.24 2.39 -10.41
N PHE A 70 -17.25 2.44 -9.51
CA PHE A 70 -16.98 1.41 -8.51
C PHE A 70 -16.16 1.95 -7.33
N PHE A 71 -16.34 1.32 -6.17
CA PHE A 71 -15.64 1.59 -4.92
C PHE A 71 -15.11 0.27 -4.35
N VAL A 72 -13.96 0.32 -3.67
CA VAL A 72 -13.34 -0.86 -3.06
C VAL A 72 -12.81 -0.58 -1.67
N THR A 73 -12.79 -1.63 -0.86
CA THR A 73 -12.11 -1.60 0.44
C THR A 73 -10.60 -1.69 0.30
N ASP A 74 -9.87 -1.44 1.39
CA ASP A 74 -8.49 -1.91 1.49
C ASP A 74 -8.48 -3.45 1.42
N MET A 75 -7.34 -4.02 0.99
CA MET A 75 -7.14 -5.47 1.03
C MET A 75 -6.74 -5.87 2.45
N ARG A 76 -7.67 -6.53 3.15
CA ARG A 76 -7.50 -7.08 4.50
C ARG A 76 -6.54 -8.28 4.46
N PRO A 77 -5.43 -8.31 5.21
CA PRO A 77 -4.54 -9.47 5.24
C PRO A 77 -5.22 -10.67 5.92
N ILE A 78 -5.19 -11.84 5.29
CA ILE A 78 -5.66 -13.11 5.88
C ILE A 78 -4.47 -13.93 6.37
N ALA A 79 -3.57 -14.30 5.45
CA ALA A 79 -2.32 -14.99 5.75
C ALA A 79 -1.21 -14.35 4.91
N VAL A 80 -0.30 -13.60 5.55
CA VAL A 80 0.67 -12.75 4.86
C VAL A 80 2.06 -12.88 5.48
N GLU A 81 3.05 -13.19 4.64
CA GLU A 81 4.47 -13.19 4.99
C GLU A 81 5.14 -11.93 4.41
N THR A 82 5.98 -11.26 5.21
CA THR A 82 6.50 -9.89 4.93
C THR A 82 8.04 -9.80 5.00
N ASP A 83 8.72 -10.93 4.81
CA ASP A 83 10.17 -11.06 4.88
C ASP A 83 10.85 -11.30 3.52
N GLU A 84 10.07 -11.35 2.43
CA GLU A 84 10.54 -11.51 1.05
C GLU A 84 11.53 -10.39 0.65
N ARG A 85 12.80 -10.75 0.46
CA ARG A 85 13.89 -9.83 0.11
C ARG A 85 13.98 -9.63 -1.40
N THR A 86 13.06 -8.86 -1.95
CA THR A 86 12.85 -8.79 -3.40
C THR A 86 13.97 -8.06 -4.17
N PHE A 87 14.53 -6.98 -3.61
CA PHE A 87 15.55 -6.18 -4.29
C PHE A 87 16.62 -5.63 -3.33
N ARG A 88 17.87 -5.63 -3.78
CA ARG A 88 18.94 -4.75 -3.25
C ARG A 88 19.03 -3.53 -4.16
N SER A 89 18.59 -2.36 -3.69
CA SER A 89 18.93 -1.10 -4.34
C SER A 89 20.13 -0.46 -3.65
N THR A 90 21.14 -0.08 -4.43
CA THR A 90 22.19 0.84 -4.00
C THR A 90 21.67 2.27 -4.12
N ASP A 91 20.74 2.63 -3.25
CA ASP A 91 20.23 4.00 -3.13
C ASP A 91 20.39 4.51 -1.69
N TYR A 92 20.64 5.80 -1.56
CA TYR A 92 21.40 6.38 -0.45
C TYR A 92 20.58 6.44 0.86
N ARG A 93 21.25 6.13 2.01
CA ARG A 93 20.65 5.78 3.32
C ARG A 93 20.11 4.33 3.28
N SER A 94 20.19 3.44 4.28
CA SER A 94 20.47 3.58 5.72
C SER A 94 21.40 2.54 6.42
N GLU A 95 21.78 1.39 5.82
CA GLU A 95 22.62 0.32 6.41
C GLU A 95 24.10 0.39 5.99
N ARG A 96 25.05 0.28 6.94
CA ARG A 96 26.47 0.63 6.75
C ARG A 96 27.38 -0.60 6.63
N HIS A 97 28.03 -0.78 5.48
CA HIS A 97 29.14 -1.73 5.34
C HIS A 97 30.39 -1.03 4.83
N PHE A 98 31.49 -1.20 5.56
CA PHE A 98 32.80 -0.71 5.19
C PHE A 98 33.76 -1.91 5.18
N THR A 99 34.44 -2.11 4.04
CA THR A 99 35.43 -3.16 3.87
C THR A 99 36.74 -2.50 3.47
N THR A 100 37.78 -2.70 4.28
CA THR A 100 39.13 -2.21 4.01
C THR A 100 40.12 -3.35 4.22
N ASN A 101 41.22 -3.31 3.47
CA ASN A 101 42.37 -4.19 3.69
C ASN A 101 43.39 -3.56 4.67
N ASP A 102 43.16 -2.31 5.10
CA ASP A 102 43.95 -1.57 6.07
C ASP A 102 43.39 -1.77 7.49
N THR A 103 44.14 -2.48 8.34
CA THR A 103 43.76 -2.79 9.72
C THR A 103 43.68 -1.59 10.64
N ASP A 104 44.45 -0.53 10.39
CA ASP A 104 44.45 0.66 11.24
C ASP A 104 43.19 1.49 11.01
N ILE A 105 42.74 1.58 9.75
CA ILE A 105 41.44 2.19 9.41
C ILE A 105 40.28 1.32 9.93
N ALA A 106 40.36 -0.02 9.80
CA ALA A 106 39.30 -0.92 10.29
C ALA A 106 39.00 -0.73 11.78
N ASN A 107 40.04 -0.57 12.61
CA ASN A 107 39.90 -0.36 14.05
C ASN A 107 39.23 0.99 14.40
N GLN A 108 39.41 2.02 13.58
CA GLN A 108 38.83 3.36 13.77
C GLN A 108 37.34 3.44 13.39
N VAL A 109 36.83 2.51 12.57
CA VAL A 109 35.44 2.51 12.05
C VAL A 109 34.49 1.69 12.94
N SER A 110 34.98 1.04 14.00
CA SER A 110 34.21 0.15 14.88
C SER A 110 33.16 0.82 15.80
N GLY A 111 32.87 2.12 15.61
CA GLY A 111 32.00 2.93 16.46
C GLY A 111 30.60 3.22 15.89
N SER A 112 29.56 3.09 16.72
CA SER A 112 28.17 3.31 16.31
C SER A 112 27.69 4.76 16.47
N LYS A 113 27.95 5.62 15.46
CA LYS A 113 26.96 6.61 14.92
C LYS A 113 27.53 7.58 13.87
N SER A 114 28.74 8.10 14.02
CA SER A 114 29.36 9.01 13.05
C SER A 114 29.97 8.27 11.86
N VAL A 115 30.09 8.95 10.72
CA VAL A 115 31.03 8.54 9.66
C VAL A 115 32.40 9.09 10.07
N PRO A 116 33.47 8.28 10.13
CA PRO A 116 34.80 8.79 10.40
C PRO A 116 35.24 9.80 9.32
N GLU A 117 35.69 10.97 9.73
CA GLU A 117 36.09 12.09 8.83
C GLU A 117 37.14 11.67 7.79
N ILE A 118 37.94 10.65 8.10
CA ILE A 118 38.92 10.04 7.18
C ILE A 118 38.28 9.40 5.94
N LEU A 119 37.01 8.96 6.01
CA LEU A 119 36.29 8.39 4.87
C LEU A 119 35.76 9.46 3.91
N GLU A 120 35.47 10.67 4.40
CA GLU A 120 35.06 11.80 3.53
C GLU A 120 36.23 12.30 2.67
N LYS A 121 37.47 12.13 3.14
CA LYS A 121 38.69 12.65 2.50
C LYS A 121 39.47 11.61 1.69
N SER A 122 39.18 10.32 1.81
CA SER A 122 39.98 9.23 1.23
C SER A 122 39.58 8.78 -0.17
N GLY A 123 38.47 9.28 -0.72
CA GLY A 123 37.93 8.83 -2.01
C GLY A 123 37.36 7.40 -1.99
N ALA A 124 37.26 6.77 -0.82
CA ALA A 124 36.64 5.46 -0.67
C ALA A 124 35.11 5.55 -0.84
N ALA A 125 34.54 4.72 -1.71
CA ALA A 125 33.10 4.71 -1.97
C ALA A 125 32.33 4.11 -0.76
N TYR A 126 31.74 4.99 0.05
CA TYR A 126 30.86 4.59 1.15
C TYR A 126 29.46 4.25 0.61
N GLN A 127 29.13 2.96 0.54
CA GLN A 127 27.85 2.48 0.03
C GLN A 127 26.91 2.07 1.16
N THR A 128 25.63 2.36 0.96
CA THR A 128 24.58 2.12 1.95
C THR A 128 23.48 1.29 1.31
N ILE A 129 23.10 0.15 1.90
CA ILE A 129 22.21 -0.83 1.25
C ILE A 129 20.83 -0.81 1.92
N ARG A 130 19.78 -0.38 1.21
CA ARG A 130 18.41 -0.55 1.73
C ARG A 130 17.90 -1.95 1.43
N ASN A 131 17.51 -2.68 2.47
CA ASN A 131 16.71 -3.88 2.34
C ASN A 131 15.25 -3.48 2.09
N TYR A 132 14.73 -3.85 0.92
CA TYR A 132 13.31 -3.76 0.58
C TYR A 132 12.66 -5.08 0.97
N LEU A 133 11.70 -5.01 1.89
CA LEU A 133 10.92 -6.17 2.33
C LEU A 133 9.53 -6.10 1.68
N GLY A 134 9.32 -7.01 0.75
CA GLY A 134 8.05 -7.22 0.06
C GLY A 134 7.15 -8.21 0.80
N ILE A 135 6.06 -8.56 0.14
CA ILE A 135 5.17 -9.64 0.55
C ILE A 135 5.47 -10.89 -0.31
N THR A 136 5.56 -12.03 0.36
CA THR A 136 5.89 -13.34 -0.23
C THR A 136 4.71 -13.87 -1.09
N PRO A 137 4.97 -14.46 -2.27
CA PRO A 137 3.97 -15.25 -3.00
C PRO A 137 3.32 -16.32 -2.13
N GLY A 138 2.04 -16.60 -2.36
CA GLY A 138 1.20 -17.44 -1.51
C GLY A 138 0.41 -16.65 -0.47
N SER A 139 0.78 -15.40 -0.18
CA SER A 139 0.03 -14.53 0.74
C SER A 139 -1.38 -14.26 0.23
N THR A 140 -2.37 -14.27 1.14
CA THR A 140 -3.80 -14.09 0.84
C THR A 140 -4.41 -12.88 1.55
N PHE A 141 -5.37 -12.27 0.86
CA PHE A 141 -6.05 -11.05 1.27
C PHE A 141 -7.54 -11.14 0.94
N GLU A 142 -8.36 -10.34 1.60
CA GLU A 142 -9.78 -10.17 1.28
C GLU A 142 -10.05 -8.72 0.87
N PHE A 143 -10.94 -8.51 -0.11
CA PHE A 143 -11.48 -7.19 -0.43
C PHE A 143 -12.91 -7.29 -0.92
N THR A 144 -13.67 -6.20 -0.78
CA THR A 144 -15.01 -6.06 -1.35
C THR A 144 -15.01 -4.95 -2.40
N VAL A 145 -15.79 -5.13 -3.46
CA VAL A 145 -16.09 -4.12 -4.47
C VAL A 145 -17.60 -3.88 -4.52
N TRP A 146 -17.98 -2.61 -4.61
CA TRP A 146 -19.31 -2.18 -5.05
C TRP A 146 -19.16 -1.55 -6.43
N SER A 147 -19.98 -1.95 -7.38
CA SER A 147 -19.84 -1.53 -8.78
C SER A 147 -21.17 -1.53 -9.53
N GLU A 148 -21.22 -0.80 -10.65
CA GLU A 148 -22.32 -0.92 -11.62
C GLU A 148 -22.21 -2.17 -12.51
N THR A 149 -20.98 -2.60 -12.81
CA THR A 149 -20.67 -3.72 -13.70
C THR A 149 -19.98 -4.85 -12.93
N GLU A 150 -20.55 -6.05 -13.04
CA GLU A 150 -20.06 -7.25 -12.37
C GLU A 150 -18.61 -7.58 -12.76
N LEU A 151 -17.75 -7.83 -11.76
CA LEU A 151 -16.43 -8.41 -12.01
C LEU A 151 -16.55 -9.91 -12.28
N PRO A 152 -15.68 -10.50 -13.13
CA PRO A 152 -15.64 -11.94 -13.33
C PRO A 152 -15.45 -12.70 -12.00
N GLU A 153 -16.05 -13.89 -11.85
CA GLU A 153 -15.92 -14.75 -10.65
C GLU A 153 -14.45 -14.97 -10.22
N HIS A 154 -13.53 -15.01 -11.19
CA HIS A 154 -12.09 -15.15 -10.97
C HIS A 154 -11.34 -13.94 -11.54
N PRO A 155 -11.35 -12.78 -10.85
CA PRO A 155 -10.71 -11.59 -11.36
C PRO A 155 -9.19 -11.69 -11.21
N PHE A 156 -8.50 -11.05 -12.15
CA PHE A 156 -7.04 -11.03 -12.29
C PHE A 156 -6.56 -9.60 -12.43
N PHE A 157 -5.66 -9.18 -11.55
CA PHE A 157 -5.14 -7.82 -11.55
C PHE A 157 -3.68 -7.80 -11.07
N ARG A 158 -3.00 -6.67 -11.28
CA ARG A 158 -1.61 -6.47 -10.86
C ARG A 158 -1.43 -5.16 -10.13
N MET A 159 -0.71 -5.21 -9.01
CA MET A 159 -0.48 -4.10 -8.08
C MET A 159 1.00 -3.95 -7.75
N GLY A 160 1.33 -2.94 -6.95
CA GLY A 160 2.72 -2.66 -6.54
C GLY A 160 3.51 -1.88 -7.58
N ILE A 161 4.74 -1.53 -7.20
CA ILE A 161 5.65 -0.77 -8.07
C ILE A 161 5.87 -1.57 -9.37
N LYS A 162 5.65 -0.91 -10.51
CA LYS A 162 5.72 -1.49 -11.86
C LYS A 162 4.83 -2.74 -12.06
N GLN A 163 3.71 -2.85 -11.34
CA GLN A 163 2.77 -3.97 -11.44
C GLN A 163 3.42 -5.34 -11.15
N THR A 164 4.32 -5.37 -10.16
CA THR A 164 5.11 -6.55 -9.77
C THR A 164 4.32 -7.63 -9.05
N GLY A 165 3.34 -7.26 -8.22
CA GLY A 165 2.48 -8.22 -7.54
C GLY A 165 1.35 -8.68 -8.45
N GLU A 166 1.32 -9.96 -8.77
CA GLU A 166 0.24 -10.60 -9.54
C GLU A 166 -0.79 -11.21 -8.61
N PHE A 167 -2.07 -10.81 -8.75
CA PHE A 167 -3.17 -11.32 -7.95
C PHE A 167 -4.17 -12.11 -8.79
N ARG A 168 -4.68 -13.21 -8.21
CA ARG A 168 -5.85 -13.94 -8.71
C ARG A 168 -6.82 -14.07 -7.55
N ALA A 169 -8.07 -13.68 -7.78
CA ALA A 169 -9.11 -13.78 -6.77
C ALA A 169 -10.13 -14.87 -7.09
N LYS A 170 -10.88 -15.25 -6.07
CA LYS A 170 -12.05 -16.14 -6.11
C LYS A 170 -13.12 -15.56 -5.18
N PRO A 171 -14.41 -15.88 -5.35
CA PRO A 171 -15.45 -15.37 -4.48
C PRO A 171 -15.24 -15.84 -3.04
N ALA A 172 -15.58 -14.99 -2.08
CA ALA A 172 -15.48 -15.27 -0.64
C ALA A 172 -16.73 -14.76 0.09
N GLU A 173 -17.00 -15.31 1.27
CA GLU A 173 -18.06 -14.82 2.15
C GLU A 173 -17.59 -13.54 2.87
N LEU A 174 -18.48 -12.55 2.95
CA LEU A 174 -18.18 -11.27 3.58
C LEU A 174 -18.32 -11.35 5.10
N ASP A 175 -17.23 -11.09 5.81
CA ASP A 175 -17.16 -11.00 7.28
C ASP A 175 -17.05 -9.54 7.75
N THR A 176 -15.89 -8.91 7.58
CA THR A 176 -15.62 -7.55 8.07
C THR A 176 -14.65 -6.80 7.17
N LEU A 177 -14.84 -5.49 7.07
CA LEU A 177 -14.16 -4.65 6.09
C LEU A 177 -12.98 -3.88 6.68
N VAL A 178 -12.12 -3.36 5.79
CA VAL A 178 -11.07 -2.40 6.13
C VAL A 178 -11.19 -1.21 5.18
N LEU A 179 -11.37 0.00 5.71
CA LEU A 179 -11.54 1.21 4.90
C LEU A 179 -10.42 2.22 5.16
N ASN A 180 -9.93 2.82 4.08
CA ASN A 180 -8.86 3.81 4.13
C ASN A 180 -9.43 5.19 4.48
N LYS A 181 -9.00 5.80 5.59
CA LYS A 181 -9.51 7.13 5.98
C LYS A 181 -9.22 8.17 4.90
N TYR A 182 -8.00 8.20 4.37
CA TYR A 182 -7.61 9.23 3.41
C TYR A 182 -8.46 9.15 2.12
N LEU A 183 -8.78 7.95 1.64
CA LEU A 183 -9.70 7.81 0.50
C LEU A 183 -11.09 8.37 0.84
N LEU A 184 -11.64 8.05 2.02
CA LEU A 184 -12.95 8.55 2.42
C LEU A 184 -12.99 10.06 2.70
N SER A 185 -11.99 10.63 3.39
CA SER A 185 -12.01 12.04 3.81
C SER A 185 -11.43 13.01 2.79
N GLU A 186 -10.41 12.63 2.01
CA GLU A 186 -9.73 13.55 1.10
C GLU A 186 -10.10 13.35 -0.38
N VAL A 187 -10.64 12.18 -0.77
CA VAL A 187 -11.01 11.88 -2.17
C VAL A 187 -12.53 11.87 -2.37
N TYR A 188 -13.26 11.20 -1.47
CA TYR A 188 -14.73 11.22 -1.47
C TYR A 188 -15.34 12.35 -0.64
N GLU A 189 -14.53 13.07 0.15
CA GLU A 189 -14.96 14.23 0.96
C GLU A 189 -16.11 13.90 1.94
N LEU A 190 -16.13 12.68 2.50
CA LEU A 190 -17.21 12.27 3.40
C LEU A 190 -17.28 13.15 4.66
N PRO A 191 -18.49 13.49 5.16
CA PRO A 191 -18.65 14.34 6.34
C PRO A 191 -17.94 13.80 7.60
N ASP A 192 -17.38 14.71 8.40
CA ASP A 192 -16.72 14.37 9.68
C ASP A 192 -17.64 13.60 10.66
N GLU A 193 -18.96 13.85 10.60
CA GLU A 193 -19.97 13.11 11.38
C GLU A 193 -19.98 11.63 10.96
N LEU A 194 -20.11 11.34 9.65
CA LEU A 194 -20.10 9.99 9.10
C LEU A 194 -18.74 9.27 9.33
N LEU A 195 -17.62 10.02 9.26
CA LEU A 195 -16.30 9.50 9.62
C LEU A 195 -16.14 9.21 11.12
N THR A 196 -16.93 9.88 11.98
CA THR A 196 -16.97 9.63 13.43
C THR A 196 -17.81 8.40 13.74
N ASP A 197 -19.00 8.29 13.16
CA ASP A 197 -19.86 7.09 13.26
C ASP A 197 -19.12 5.84 12.77
N LEU A 198 -18.33 5.98 11.70
CA LEU A 198 -17.47 4.91 11.19
C LEU A 198 -16.41 4.43 12.22
N VAL A 199 -15.99 5.26 13.18
CA VAL A 199 -15.15 4.80 14.32
C VAL A 199 -15.95 3.90 15.27
N GLU A 200 -17.22 4.21 15.50
CA GLU A 200 -18.10 3.43 16.39
C GLU A 200 -18.49 2.08 15.77
N HIS A 201 -18.73 2.06 14.45
CA HIS A 201 -18.98 0.85 13.65
C HIS A 201 -17.70 0.11 13.19
N SER A 202 -16.55 0.40 13.82
CA SER A 202 -15.26 -0.28 13.59
C SER A 202 -14.77 -1.00 14.84
N GLN A 203 -14.26 -2.22 14.70
CA GLN A 203 -13.54 -2.90 15.79
C GLN A 203 -12.33 -2.10 16.30
N ARG A 204 -11.62 -1.37 15.42
CA ARG A 204 -10.55 -0.42 15.79
C ARG A 204 -10.22 0.58 14.68
N PHE A 205 -9.62 1.70 15.07
CA PHE A 205 -9.00 2.65 14.16
C PHE A 205 -7.46 2.62 14.25
N ASN A 206 -6.78 2.33 13.14
CA ASN A 206 -5.33 2.32 13.05
C ASN A 206 -4.80 3.71 12.66
N ARG A 207 -4.10 4.37 13.57
CA ARG A 207 -3.41 5.64 13.33
C ARG A 207 -2.01 5.40 12.76
N GLY A 208 -1.89 5.28 11.44
CA GLY A 208 -0.60 5.27 10.76
C GLY A 208 0.12 6.62 10.80
N ASN A 209 1.43 6.60 10.56
CA ASN A 209 2.29 7.80 10.57
C ASN A 209 2.09 8.71 9.33
N ASP A 210 1.40 8.20 8.30
CA ASP A 210 1.01 8.91 7.08
C ASP A 210 -0.53 8.85 6.99
N PRO A 211 -1.23 9.92 6.58
CA PRO A 211 -2.68 9.92 6.43
C PRO A 211 -3.23 8.75 5.58
N ARG A 212 -2.50 8.34 4.54
CA ARG A 212 -2.86 7.23 3.63
C ARG A 212 -2.72 5.85 4.26
N LEU A 213 -2.08 5.79 5.44
CA LEU A 213 -1.89 4.58 6.25
C LEU A 213 -2.81 4.59 7.49
N GLN A 214 -3.89 5.38 7.46
CA GLN A 214 -4.93 5.39 8.48
C GLN A 214 -6.13 4.56 8.02
N HIS A 215 -6.53 3.60 8.85
CA HIS A 215 -7.50 2.57 8.47
C HIS A 215 -8.55 2.36 9.55
N PHE A 216 -9.82 2.35 9.15
CA PHE A 216 -10.93 1.77 9.90
C PHE A 216 -10.87 0.25 9.69
N VAL A 217 -10.77 -0.54 10.76
CA VAL A 217 -10.51 -1.99 10.68
C VAL A 217 -11.60 -2.76 11.40
N GLY A 218 -12.13 -3.78 10.73
CA GLY A 218 -13.25 -4.56 11.24
C GLY A 218 -14.54 -3.76 11.17
N VAL A 219 -14.76 -3.08 10.05
CA VAL A 219 -15.97 -2.27 9.83
C VAL A 219 -17.15 -3.19 9.50
N GLU A 220 -18.31 -2.89 10.09
CA GLU A 220 -19.57 -3.60 9.84
C GLU A 220 -20.04 -3.43 8.38
N PRO A 221 -20.22 -4.54 7.61
CA PRO A 221 -20.64 -4.45 6.21
C PRO A 221 -21.97 -3.76 5.97
N GLU A 222 -22.93 -3.90 6.89
CA GLU A 222 -24.25 -3.27 6.79
C GLU A 222 -24.15 -1.74 6.86
N PHE A 223 -23.38 -1.20 7.82
CA PHE A 223 -23.11 0.23 7.92
C PHE A 223 -22.47 0.79 6.64
N VAL A 224 -21.49 0.07 6.07
CA VAL A 224 -20.83 0.48 4.82
C VAL A 224 -21.82 0.50 3.66
N ARG A 225 -22.64 -0.55 3.51
CA ARG A 225 -23.65 -0.64 2.44
C ARG A 225 -24.72 0.44 2.53
N ASP A 226 -25.16 0.76 3.75
CA ASP A 226 -26.32 1.62 3.95
C ASP A 226 -25.96 3.10 4.13
N GLN A 227 -24.73 3.44 4.55
CA GLN A 227 -24.31 4.82 4.85
C GLN A 227 -23.08 5.30 4.04
N ILE A 228 -22.13 4.42 3.71
CA ILE A 228 -20.90 4.82 2.99
C ILE A 228 -21.09 4.71 1.47
N VAL A 229 -21.55 3.56 0.99
CA VAL A 229 -21.74 3.28 -0.44
C VAL A 229 -22.65 4.30 -1.17
N PRO A 230 -23.76 4.79 -0.58
CA PRO A 230 -24.57 5.84 -1.19
C PRO A 230 -23.85 7.18 -1.36
N GLU A 231 -22.90 7.52 -0.48
CA GLU A 231 -22.18 8.81 -0.55
C GLU A 231 -20.97 8.74 -1.50
N VAL A 232 -20.35 7.56 -1.66
CA VAL A 232 -19.18 7.37 -2.54
C VAL A 232 -19.53 7.02 -3.99
N LEU A 233 -20.76 6.60 -4.28
CA LEU A 233 -21.21 6.15 -5.62
C LEU A 233 -22.65 6.61 -5.98
N GLY A 234 -23.20 7.61 -5.29
CA GLY A 234 -24.55 8.18 -5.53
C GLY A 234 -24.57 9.54 -6.24
#